data_AF-A0A844MWE7-F1
#
_entry.id   AF-A0A844MWE7-F1
#
_cell.length_a   1.000
_cell.length_b   1.000
_cell.length_c   1.000
_cell.angle_alpha   90.00
_cell.angle_beta   90.00
_cell.angle_gamma   90.00
#
_symmetry.space_group_name_H-M   'P 1'
#
loop_
_entity.id
_entity.type
_entity.pdbx_description
1 polymer ?
#
loop_
_entity_poly.entity_id
_entity_poly.type
_entity_poly.pdbx_seq_one_letter_code
_entity_poly.pdbx_strand_id
1 'polypeptide(L)' 'MTEPTPNDAPSPESQEVAEKFSSQLENFQWRGDYFKFCEVLGLTPDDYAESHYQRFVELADALSHFRVDELAKILDAGK' A
#
# COMPACT_ATOMS: atom_id res chain seq x y z
N MET A 1 -29.66 -9.89 25.82
CA MET A 1 -29.11 -9.16 24.67
C MET A 1 -27.61 -9.23 24.80
N THR A 2 -26.96 -10.14 24.09
CA THR A 2 -25.50 -10.20 24.01
C THR A 2 -25.09 -9.19 22.95
N GLU A 3 -24.42 -8.11 23.35
CA GLU A 3 -23.71 -7.22 22.43
C GLU A 3 -22.78 -8.06 21.54
N PRO A 4 -22.73 -7.82 20.22
CA PRO A 4 -21.67 -8.37 19.41
C PRO A 4 -20.40 -7.59 19.77
N THR A 5 -19.54 -8.16 20.59
CA THR A 5 -18.13 -7.73 20.62
C THR A 5 -17.61 -7.84 19.19
N PRO A 6 -17.20 -6.74 18.53
CA PRO A 6 -16.48 -6.90 17.29
C PRO A 6 -15.23 -7.68 17.66
N ASN A 7 -15.00 -8.79 16.98
CA ASN A 7 -13.70 -9.44 17.02
C ASN A 7 -12.77 -8.51 16.23
N ASP A 8 -12.34 -7.41 16.89
CA ASP A 8 -11.81 -6.16 16.34
C ASP A 8 -10.32 -6.24 15.93
N ALA A 9 -9.82 -7.46 15.75
CA ALA A 9 -8.45 -7.73 15.34
C ALA A 9 -8.47 -8.20 13.88
N PRO A 10 -7.61 -7.64 13.01
CA PRO A 10 -7.52 -8.08 11.64
C PRO A 10 -7.07 -9.54 11.57
N SER A 11 -7.48 -10.24 10.50
CA SER A 11 -7.03 -11.59 10.23
C SER A 11 -5.50 -11.64 10.11
N PRO A 12 -4.84 -12.72 10.56
CA PRO A 12 -3.38 -12.83 10.47
C PRO A 12 -2.85 -12.67 9.04
N GLU A 13 -3.63 -13.10 8.05
CA GLU A 13 -3.33 -12.93 6.63
C GLU A 13 -3.33 -11.44 6.23
N SER A 14 -4.39 -10.70 6.57
CA SER A 14 -4.47 -9.27 6.24
C SER A 14 -3.42 -8.45 6.98
N GLN A 15 -3.08 -8.85 8.21
CA GLN A 15 -1.98 -8.27 8.96
C GLN A 15 -0.63 -8.51 8.26
N GLU A 16 -0.33 -9.75 7.85
CA GLU A 16 0.90 -10.08 7.13
C GLU A 16 1.01 -9.32 5.81
N VAL A 17 -0.10 -9.20 5.07
CA VAL A 17 -0.14 -8.44 3.80
C VAL A 17 0.10 -6.95 4.07
N ALA A 18 -0.57 -6.35 5.05
CA ALA A 18 -0.39 -4.94 5.40
C ALA A 18 1.06 -4.65 5.84
N GLU A 19 1.65 -5.50 6.69
CA GLU A 19 3.05 -5.36 7.13
C GLU A 19 4.03 -5.43 5.98
N LYS A 20 3.89 -6.46 5.12
CA LYS A 20 4.76 -6.61 3.94
C LYS A 20 4.60 -5.43 3.00
N PHE A 21 3.37 -5.00 2.75
CA PHE A 21 3.10 -3.93 1.79
C PHE A 21 3.61 -2.57 2.28
N SER A 22 3.34 -2.19 3.52
CA SER A 22 3.86 -0.95 4.11
C SER A 22 5.40 -0.96 4.17
N SER A 23 6.00 -2.05 4.62
CA SER A 23 7.46 -2.19 4.70
C SER A 23 8.11 -2.14 3.31
N GLN A 24 7.52 -2.77 2.31
CA GLN A 24 8.04 -2.73 0.95
C GLN A 24 7.88 -1.35 0.32
N LEU A 25 6.77 -0.65 0.53
CA LEU A 25 6.58 0.72 0.05
C LEU A 25 7.60 1.71 0.64
N GLU A 26 8.03 1.50 1.89
CA GLU A 26 9.06 2.32 2.53
C GLU A 26 10.49 1.94 2.09
N ASN A 27 10.79 0.64 1.99
CA ASN A 27 12.13 0.13 1.70
C ASN A 27 12.50 0.18 0.22
N PHE A 28 11.53 -0.06 -0.68
CA PHE A 28 11.76 0.18 -2.09
C PHE A 28 11.72 1.68 -2.32
N GLN A 29 12.88 2.27 -2.68
CA GLN A 29 13.07 3.70 -2.96
C GLN A 29 12.29 4.23 -4.19
N TRP A 30 11.11 3.69 -4.50
CA TRP A 30 10.30 4.12 -5.65
C TRP A 30 9.97 5.60 -5.58
N ARG A 31 9.87 6.20 -4.39
CA ARG A 31 9.66 7.65 -4.24
C ARG A 31 10.75 8.53 -4.91
N GLY A 32 11.92 7.96 -5.24
CA GLY A 32 13.02 8.70 -5.88
C GLY A 32 13.55 8.13 -7.19
N ASP A 33 13.06 6.96 -7.64
CA ASP A 33 13.59 6.29 -8.84
C ASP A 33 12.51 6.02 -9.90
N TYR A 34 12.26 7.05 -10.72
CA TYR A 34 11.35 7.01 -11.85
C TYR A 34 11.74 5.95 -12.90
N PHE A 35 13.03 5.77 -13.17
CA PHE A 35 13.48 4.81 -14.19
C PHE A 35 13.28 3.38 -13.70
N LYS A 36 13.51 3.11 -12.40
CA LYS A 36 13.22 1.81 -11.81
C LYS A 36 11.72 1.53 -11.79
N PHE A 37 10.89 2.53 -11.49
CA PHE A 37 9.44 2.44 -11.61
C PHE A 37 9.02 2.02 -13.03
N CYS A 38 9.57 2.68 -14.05
CA CYS A 38 9.32 2.33 -15.45
C CYS A 38 9.78 0.91 -15.79
N GLU A 39 10.99 0.52 -15.36
CA GLU A 39 11.55 -0.82 -15.58
C GLU A 39 10.65 -1.92 -14.99
N VAL A 40 10.22 -1.77 -13.73
CA VAL A 40 9.41 -2.78 -13.04
C VAL A 40 8.02 -2.92 -13.68
N LEU A 41 7.44 -1.81 -14.12
CA LEU A 41 6.11 -1.82 -14.75
C LEU A 41 6.16 -2.05 -16.27
N GLY A 42 7.35 -2.19 -16.86
CA GLY A 42 7.52 -2.34 -18.30
C GLY A 42 7.06 -1.11 -19.10
N LEU A 43 7.15 0.08 -18.50
CA LEU A 43 6.76 1.34 -19.13
C LEU A 43 7.94 1.95 -19.89
N THR A 44 7.62 2.61 -21.01
CA THR A 44 8.58 3.49 -21.67
C THR A 44 8.61 4.81 -20.91
N PRO A 45 9.79 5.39 -20.59
CA PRO A 45 9.87 6.69 -19.94
C PRO A 45 9.33 7.79 -20.87
N ASP A 46 8.09 8.22 -20.60
CA ASP A 46 7.35 9.25 -21.34
C ASP A 46 6.35 9.97 -20.40
N ASP A 47 5.59 10.92 -20.94
CA ASP A 47 4.63 11.71 -20.16
C ASP A 47 3.55 10.85 -19.47
N TYR A 48 3.22 9.69 -20.05
CA TYR A 48 2.27 8.74 -19.47
C TYR A 48 2.87 8.09 -18.23
N ALA A 49 4.10 7.57 -18.35
CA ALA A 49 4.80 6.95 -17.24
C ALA A 49 5.09 7.96 -16.12
N GLU A 50 5.43 9.21 -16.44
CA GLU A 50 5.64 10.28 -15.45
C GLU A 50 4.35 10.59 -14.67
N SER A 51 3.22 10.72 -15.37
CA SER A 51 1.92 10.94 -14.73
C SER A 51 1.52 9.78 -13.80
N HIS A 52 1.80 8.54 -14.20
CA HIS A 52 1.57 7.36 -13.38
C HIS A 52 2.51 7.28 -12.18
N TYR A 53 3.76 7.69 -12.37
CA TYR A 53 4.75 7.77 -11.30
C TYR A 53 4.33 8.76 -10.21
N GLN A 54 3.87 9.96 -10.58
CA GLN A 54 3.39 10.95 -9.61
C GLN A 54 2.23 10.41 -8.77
N ARG A 55 1.24 9.76 -9.39
CA ARG A 55 0.12 9.13 -8.67
C ARG A 55 0.59 8.01 -7.74
N PHE A 56 1.59 7.25 -8.16
CA PHE A 56 2.18 6.22 -7.30
C PHE A 56 2.84 6.86 -6.06
N VAL A 57 3.59 7.95 -6.24
CA VAL A 57 4.20 8.69 -5.13
C VAL A 57 3.13 9.22 -4.16
N GLU A 58 2.05 9.82 -4.68
CA GLU A 58 0.91 10.30 -3.89
C GLU A 58 0.24 9.16 -3.11
N LEU A 59 0.02 8.01 -3.75
CA LEU A 59 -0.54 6.83 -3.07
C LEU A 59 0.39 6.34 -1.95
N ALA A 60 1.69 6.22 -2.23
CA ALA A 60 2.66 5.77 -1.25
C ALA A 60 2.75 6.73 -0.05
N ASP A 61 2.62 8.04 -0.28
CA ASP A 61 2.54 9.05 0.79
C ASP A 61 1.25 8.89 1.60
N ALA A 62 0.10 8.81 0.93
CA ALA A 62 -1.19 8.61 1.58
C ALA A 62 -1.21 7.36 2.46
N LEU A 63 -0.68 6.24 1.97
CA LEU A 63 -0.60 4.98 2.71
C LEU A 63 0.32 5.05 3.93
N SER A 64 1.37 5.88 3.90
CA SER A 64 2.26 6.05 5.06
C SER A 64 1.62 6.77 6.25
N HIS A 65 0.44 7.37 6.08
CA HIS A 65 -0.32 7.94 7.19
C HIS A 65 -1.13 6.91 7.98
N PHE A 66 -1.33 5.70 7.45
CA PHE A 66 -2.06 4.64 8.13
C PHE A 66 -1.12 3.76 8.93
N ARG A 67 -1.57 3.33 10.11
CA ARG A 67 -0.93 2.23 10.83
C ARG A 67 -1.23 0.92 10.13
N VAL A 68 -0.29 -0.01 10.24
CA VAL A 68 -0.45 -1.37 9.71
C VAL A 68 -1.77 -2.03 10.14
N ASP A 69 -2.16 -1.91 11.42
CA ASP A 69 -3.42 -2.47 11.93
C ASP A 69 -4.66 -1.86 11.24
N GLU A 70 -4.61 -0.57 10.89
CA GLU A 70 -5.70 0.11 10.18
C GLU A 70 -5.79 -0.40 8.73
N LEU A 71 -4.64 -0.55 8.06
CA LEU A 71 -4.59 -1.13 6.71
C LEU A 71 -5.09 -2.58 6.68
N ALA A 72 -4.71 -3.39 7.67
CA ALA A 72 -5.13 -4.78 7.78
C ALA A 72 -6.66 -4.90 7.96
N LYS A 73 -7.27 -4.02 8.76
CA LYS A 73 -8.74 -3.95 8.91
C LYS A 73 -9.43 -3.54 7.62
N ILE A 74 -8.86 -2.58 6.87
CA ILE A 74 -9.39 -2.18 5.56
C ILE A 74 -9.35 -3.36 4.58
N LEU A 75 -8.27 -4.15 4.57
CA LEU A 75 -8.15 -5.33 3.72
C LEU A 75 -9.22 -6.39 4.05
N ASP A 76 -9.48 -6.64 5.33
CA ASP A 76 -10.54 -7.57 5.75
C ASP A 76 -11.94 -7.09 5.35
N ALA A 77 -12.20 -5.80 5.46
CA ALA A 77 -13.49 -5.22 5.09
C ALA A 77 -13.80 -5.35 3.58
N GLY A 78 -12.77 -5.54 2.75
CA GLY A 78 -12.90 -5.73 1.31
C GLY A 78 -13.06 -7.19 0.87
N LYS A 79 -13.02 -8.17 1.78
CA LYS A 79 -13.20 -9.60 1.48
C LYS A 79 -14.68 -10.00 1.31
#